data_AF-A0A257VU63-F1
#
_entry.id   AF-A0A257VU63-F1
#
_cell.length_a   1.000
_cell.length_b   1.000
_cell.length_c   1.000
_cell.angle_alpha   90.00
_cell.angle_beta   90.00
_cell.angle_gamma   90.00
#
_symmetry.space_group_name_H-M   'P 1'
#
loop_
_entity.id
_entity.type
_entity.pdbx_description
1 polymer ?
#
loop_
_entity_poly.entity_id
_entity_poly.type
_entity_poly.pdbx_seq_one_letter_code
_entity_poly.pdbx_strand_id
1 'polypeptide(L)'
;MALYGARSAVAYASHRGTPGKDLVVVSTAVCWHLGIVTFNSDYAFTVTNVLIHGIPYLVLTYWYARRIGGPTWLPRSPGQAVVVFLSTVWLLAYAEELLWDRTLWHDRNWLFGSGFELEDGRALCLALLATPQITHYVLDGFLWRRAGNPQLNSTLQAALPETHG
;
A
#
# COMPACT_ATOMS: atom_id res chain seq x y z
N MET A 1 -10.43 11.59 -12.84
CA MET A 1 -9.77 12.77 -12.22
C MET A 1 -10.66 14.01 -12.20
N ALA A 2 -11.33 14.39 -13.30
CA ALA A 2 -12.15 15.62 -13.35
C ALA A 2 -13.24 15.71 -12.25
N LEU A 3 -13.99 14.64 -12.00
CA LEU A 3 -15.00 14.59 -10.93
C LEU A 3 -14.39 14.71 -9.52
N TYR A 4 -13.20 14.16 -9.32
CA TYR A 4 -12.46 14.30 -8.05
C TYR A 4 -12.00 15.75 -7.86
N GLY A 5 -11.42 16.36 -8.90
CA GLY A 5 -10.96 17.75 -8.89
C GLY A 5 -12.09 18.73 -8.57
N ALA A 6 -13.27 18.56 -9.18
CA ALA A 6 -14.45 19.37 -8.90
C ALA A 6 -14.92 19.22 -7.44
N ARG A 7 -14.97 17.99 -6.91
CA ARG A 7 -15.33 17.74 -5.49
C ARG A 7 -14.29 18.30 -4.53
N SER A 8 -13.01 18.22 -4.85
CA SER A 8 -11.92 18.79 -4.04
C SER A 8 -12.00 20.32 -4.01
N ALA A 9 -12.23 20.97 -5.16
CA ALA A 9 -12.43 22.42 -5.24
C ALA A 9 -13.63 22.90 -4.40
N VAL A 10 -14.77 22.20 -4.45
CA VAL A 10 -15.94 22.48 -3.61
C VAL A 10 -15.63 22.27 -2.11
N ALA A 11 -14.84 21.24 -1.77
CA ALA A 11 -14.44 20.98 -0.39
C ALA A 11 -13.53 22.09 0.16
N TYR A 12 -12.57 22.57 -0.63
CA TYR A 12 -11.70 23.69 -0.25
C TYR A 12 -12.48 25.01 -0.14
N ALA A 13 -13.41 25.29 -1.05
CA ALA A 13 -14.32 26.44 -0.97
C ALA A 13 -15.22 26.40 0.27
N SER A 14 -15.45 25.20 0.83
CA SER A 14 -16.25 24.99 2.05
C SER A 14 -15.41 24.82 3.32
N HIS A 15 -14.11 25.14 3.30
CA HIS A 15 -13.15 24.92 4.41
C HIS A 15 -13.09 23.46 4.93
N ARG A 16 -13.43 22.47 4.09
CA ARG A 16 -13.41 21.03 4.41
C ARG A 16 -12.36 20.27 3.58
N GLY A 17 -11.38 20.98 3.03
CA GLY A 17 -10.29 20.40 2.25
C GLY A 17 -9.45 19.41 3.07
N THR A 18 -8.92 18.37 2.42
CA THR A 18 -8.12 17.34 3.08
C THR A 18 -6.78 17.18 2.37
N PRO A 19 -5.78 18.04 2.66
CA PRO A 19 -4.56 18.17 1.87
C PRO A 19 -3.78 16.86 1.74
N GLY A 20 -3.74 16.02 2.78
CA GLY A 20 -3.08 14.71 2.71
C GLY A 20 -3.73 13.75 1.70
N LYS A 21 -5.05 13.76 1.59
CA LYS A 21 -5.77 12.95 0.61
C LYS A 21 -5.55 13.47 -0.81
N ASP A 22 -5.60 14.79 -0.98
CA ASP A 22 -5.36 15.43 -2.27
C ASP A 22 -3.91 15.21 -2.74
N LEU A 23 -2.94 15.24 -1.81
CA LEU A 23 -1.55 14.93 -2.10
C LEU A 23 -1.37 13.49 -2.61
N VAL A 24 -2.00 12.49 -1.96
CA VAL A 24 -1.95 11.10 -2.43
C VAL A 24 -2.59 10.97 -3.82
N VAL A 25 -3.77 11.57 -4.05
CA VAL A 25 -4.44 11.48 -5.35
C VAL A 25 -3.64 12.17 -6.47
N VAL A 26 -3.10 13.36 -6.20
CA VAL A 26 -2.28 14.11 -7.16
C VAL A 26 -0.97 13.38 -7.44
N SER A 27 -0.28 12.89 -6.41
CA SER A 27 0.96 12.12 -6.60
C SER A 27 0.71 10.83 -7.38
N THR A 28 -0.38 10.10 -7.14
CA THR A 28 -0.76 8.94 -7.97
C THR A 28 -1.06 9.36 -9.42
N ALA A 29 -1.73 10.49 -9.64
CA ALA A 29 -2.01 11.00 -10.99
C ALA A 29 -0.71 11.36 -11.76
N VAL A 30 0.21 12.04 -11.09
CA VAL A 30 1.53 12.41 -11.63
C VAL A 30 2.35 11.15 -11.90
N CYS A 31 2.37 10.21 -10.95
CA CYS A 31 3.03 8.91 -11.09
C CYS A 31 2.53 8.14 -12.32
N TRP A 32 1.21 8.05 -12.49
CA TRP A 32 0.62 7.42 -13.67
C TRP A 32 1.02 8.13 -14.97
N HIS A 33 0.95 9.46 -15.01
CA HIS A 33 1.27 10.21 -16.21
C HIS A 33 2.75 10.10 -16.59
N LEU A 34 3.64 10.18 -15.60
CA LEU A 34 5.07 10.05 -15.86
C LEU A 34 5.43 8.60 -16.21
N GLY A 35 5.03 7.63 -15.39
CA GLY A 35 5.39 6.23 -15.59
C GLY A 35 4.79 5.62 -16.86
N ILE A 36 3.47 5.65 -16.99
CA ILE A 36 2.76 4.99 -18.09
C ILE A 36 2.74 5.85 -19.35
N VAL A 37 2.38 7.13 -19.27
CA VAL A 37 2.17 7.95 -20.47
C VAL A 37 3.48 8.49 -21.03
N THR A 38 4.33 9.07 -20.17
CA THR A 38 5.54 9.78 -20.61
C THR A 38 6.69 8.81 -20.86
N PHE A 39 6.96 7.92 -19.91
CA PHE A 39 8.08 6.97 -19.98
C PHE A 39 7.70 5.61 -20.57
N ASN A 40 6.40 5.33 -20.77
CA ASN A 40 5.91 4.04 -21.26
C ASN A 40 6.53 2.85 -20.50
N SER A 41 6.56 2.95 -19.17
CA SER A 41 7.22 2.01 -18.28
C SER A 41 6.32 1.63 -17.10
N ASP A 42 5.77 0.43 -17.16
CA ASP A 42 5.01 -0.18 -16.07
C ASP A 42 5.85 -0.31 -14.80
N TYR A 43 7.15 -0.59 -14.96
CA TYR A 43 8.09 -0.64 -13.85
C TYR A 43 8.23 0.71 -13.15
N ALA A 44 8.45 1.80 -13.91
CA ALA A 44 8.57 3.14 -13.34
C ALA A 44 7.31 3.54 -12.56
N PHE A 45 6.13 3.26 -13.13
CA PHE A 45 4.86 3.47 -12.45
C PHE A 45 4.76 2.64 -11.17
N THR A 46 5.01 1.33 -11.24
CA THR A 46 4.77 0.42 -10.11
C THR A 46 5.70 0.75 -8.94
N VAL A 47 6.99 0.96 -9.18
CA VAL A 47 7.96 1.28 -8.11
C VAL A 47 7.62 2.61 -7.43
N THR A 48 7.28 3.63 -8.21
CA THR A 48 6.97 4.95 -7.62
C THR A 48 5.60 4.97 -6.95
N ASN A 49 4.61 4.24 -7.49
CA ASN A 49 3.30 4.09 -6.87
C ASN A 49 3.36 3.33 -5.53
N VAL A 50 4.22 2.30 -5.43
CA VAL A 50 4.47 1.59 -4.16
C VAL A 50 4.95 2.57 -3.08
N LEU A 51 5.79 3.55 -3.40
CA LEU A 51 6.23 4.56 -2.42
C LEU A 51 5.09 5.50 -2.00
N ILE A 52 4.27 5.95 -2.96
CA ILE A 52 3.14 6.86 -2.71
C ILE A 52 2.13 6.24 -1.74
N HIS A 53 1.90 4.93 -1.82
CA HIS A 53 1.04 4.21 -0.89
C HIS A 53 1.79 3.77 0.37
N GLY A 54 2.98 3.18 0.22
CA GLY A 54 3.74 2.53 1.29
C GLY A 54 4.17 3.49 2.39
N ILE A 55 4.54 4.73 2.07
CA ILE A 55 4.93 5.73 3.09
C ILE A 55 3.75 6.07 4.01
N PRO A 56 2.56 6.45 3.50
CA PRO A 56 1.36 6.61 4.33
C PRO A 56 1.08 5.40 5.23
N TYR A 57 1.20 4.18 4.71
CA TYR A 57 1.00 2.95 5.50
C TYR A 57 2.01 2.81 6.62
N LEU A 58 3.30 3.04 6.35
CA LEU A 58 4.34 2.99 7.36
C LEU A 58 4.05 4.00 8.49
N VAL A 59 3.71 5.24 8.15
CA VAL A 59 3.37 6.27 9.12
C VAL A 59 2.17 5.84 9.97
N LEU A 60 1.10 5.36 9.32
CA LEU A 60 -0.12 4.96 10.00
C LEU A 60 0.11 3.78 10.94
N THR A 61 0.77 2.73 10.46
CA THR A 61 1.05 1.52 11.24
C THR A 61 1.98 1.81 12.42
N TYR A 62 2.99 2.67 12.22
CA TYR A 62 3.90 3.11 13.29
C TYR A 62 3.16 3.83 14.42
N TRP A 63 2.33 4.82 14.08
CA TRP A 63 1.56 5.58 15.08
C TRP A 63 0.49 4.74 15.76
N TYR A 64 -0.17 3.85 15.00
CA TYR A 64 -1.14 2.91 15.54
C TYR A 64 -0.49 1.99 16.58
N ALA A 65 0.66 1.38 16.26
CA ALA A 65 1.41 0.50 17.16
C ALA A 65 1.85 1.21 18.45
N ARG A 66 2.28 2.47 18.35
CA ARG A 66 2.63 3.32 19.50
C ARG A 66 1.44 3.59 20.41
N ARG A 67 0.26 3.79 19.83
CA ARG A 67 -0.98 4.09 20.58
C ARG A 67 -1.51 2.89 21.36
N ILE A 68 -1.52 1.72 20.75
CA ILE A 68 -2.09 0.52 21.37
C ILE A 68 -1.11 -0.19 22.31
N GLY A 69 0.10 0.36 22.50
CA GLY A 69 1.13 -0.25 23.34
C GLY A 69 1.53 -1.63 22.84
N GLY A 70 1.88 -1.73 21.55
CA GLY A 70 2.15 -3.01 20.92
C GLY A 70 3.28 -3.83 21.60
N PRO A 71 3.42 -5.11 21.25
CA PRO A 71 4.36 -6.03 21.89
C PRO A 71 5.80 -5.51 21.93
N THR A 72 6.56 -5.98 22.92
CA THR A 72 7.93 -5.50 23.24
C THR A 72 8.98 -5.70 22.14
N TRP A 73 8.67 -6.52 21.13
CA TRP A 73 9.49 -6.72 19.93
C TRP A 73 9.24 -5.70 18.82
N LEU A 74 8.23 -4.83 18.96
CA LEU A 74 8.00 -3.74 18.02
C LEU A 74 9.15 -2.71 18.09
N PRO A 75 9.45 -2.09 16.93
CA PRO A 75 10.52 -1.11 16.81
C PRO A 75 10.31 0.09 17.73
N ARG A 76 11.35 0.44 18.50
CA ARG A 76 11.29 1.55 19.48
C ARG A 76 11.66 2.91 18.87
N SER A 77 12.25 2.92 17.69
CA SER A 77 12.60 4.11 16.93
C SER A 77 12.02 4.09 15.51
N PRO A 78 11.83 5.26 14.88
CA PRO A 78 11.36 5.35 13.50
C PRO A 78 12.25 4.59 12.50
N GLY A 79 13.58 4.62 12.68
CA GLY A 79 14.52 3.90 11.81
C GLY A 79 14.35 2.38 11.91
N GLN A 80 14.18 1.84 13.12
CA GLN A 80 13.86 0.42 13.28
C GLN A 80 12.49 0.08 12.67
N ALA A 81 11.52 0.99 12.73
CA ALA A 81 10.20 0.79 12.13
C ALA A 81 10.27 0.68 10.61
N VAL A 82 11.06 1.54 9.97
CA VAL A 82 11.35 1.45 8.53
C VAL A 82 11.96 0.09 8.20
N VAL A 83 13.00 -0.33 8.91
CA VAL A 83 13.68 -1.61 8.63
C VAL A 83 12.74 -2.80 8.82
N VAL A 84 12.01 -2.87 9.93
CA VAL A 84 11.06 -3.96 10.19
C VAL A 84 9.96 -3.98 9.12
N PHE A 85 9.40 -2.82 8.79
CA PHE A 85 8.34 -2.71 7.77
C PHE A 85 8.84 -3.16 6.39
N LEU A 86 9.98 -2.62 5.93
CA LEU A 86 10.55 -2.96 4.63
C LEU A 86 10.95 -4.44 4.56
N SER A 87 11.59 -4.97 5.60
CA SER A 87 11.95 -6.39 5.66
C SER A 87 10.70 -7.27 5.64
N THR A 88 9.64 -6.89 6.35
CA THR A 88 8.38 -7.65 6.36
C THR A 88 7.74 -7.68 4.98
N VAL A 89 7.58 -6.51 4.34
CA VAL A 89 6.98 -6.42 3.00
C VAL A 89 7.85 -7.16 1.98
N TRP A 90 9.16 -7.02 2.05
CA TRP A 90 10.09 -7.69 1.14
C TRP A 90 10.05 -9.21 1.27
N LEU A 91 10.03 -9.73 2.51
CA LEU A 91 9.92 -11.17 2.76
C LEU A 91 8.59 -11.73 2.24
N LEU A 92 7.48 -11.03 2.48
CA LEU A 92 6.16 -11.45 1.99
C LEU A 92 6.10 -11.41 0.46
N ALA A 93 6.60 -10.34 -0.17
CA ALA A 93 6.63 -10.22 -1.63
C ALA A 93 7.51 -11.30 -2.27
N TYR A 94 8.67 -11.61 -1.67
CA TYR A 94 9.54 -12.67 -2.13
C TYR A 94 8.87 -14.04 -2.01
N ALA A 95 8.20 -14.32 -0.88
CA ALA A 95 7.47 -15.57 -0.69
C ALA A 95 6.29 -15.71 -1.66
N GLU A 96 5.56 -14.63 -1.91
CA GLU A 96 4.46 -14.60 -2.88
C GLU A 96 4.97 -14.88 -4.30
N GLU A 97 6.01 -14.16 -4.75
CA GLU A 97 6.61 -14.36 -6.06
C GLU A 97 7.18 -15.79 -6.21
N LEU A 98 7.83 -16.32 -5.18
CA LEU A 98 8.31 -17.71 -5.17
C LEU A 98 7.16 -18.70 -5.41
N LEU A 99 6.01 -18.49 -4.77
CA LEU A 99 4.83 -19.33 -4.95
C LEU A 99 4.28 -19.19 -6.38
N TRP A 100 4.14 -17.97 -6.90
CA TRP A 100 3.69 -17.71 -8.27
C TRP A 100 4.58 -18.41 -9.30
N ASP A 101 5.89 -18.22 -9.18
CA ASP A 101 6.85 -18.75 -10.13
C ASP A 101 6.93 -20.27 -10.07
N ARG A 102 7.00 -20.87 -8.87
CA ARG A 102 7.12 -22.32 -8.76
C ARG A 102 5.84 -23.09 -9.05
N THR A 103 4.66 -22.47 -9.01
CA THR A 103 3.39 -23.19 -9.25
C THR A 103 2.74 -22.89 -10.59
N LEU A 104 2.97 -21.73 -11.20
CA LEU A 104 2.12 -21.27 -12.29
C LEU A 104 2.87 -20.66 -13.50
N TRP A 105 3.93 -19.86 -13.27
CA TRP A 105 4.63 -19.13 -14.35
C TRP A 105 5.92 -19.82 -14.81
N HIS A 106 6.78 -20.22 -13.87
CA HIS A 106 8.07 -20.87 -14.14
C HIS A 106 9.05 -20.03 -15.00
N ASP A 107 8.99 -18.71 -14.87
CA ASP A 107 9.80 -17.76 -15.65
C ASP A 107 11.17 -17.50 -15.01
N ARG A 108 11.28 -17.66 -13.69
CA ARG A 108 12.46 -17.28 -12.90
C ARG A 108 13.16 -18.49 -12.28
N ASN A 109 13.32 -19.55 -13.08
CA ASN A 109 14.01 -20.78 -12.70
C ASN A 109 15.44 -20.54 -12.15
N TRP A 110 16.13 -19.49 -12.63
CA TRP A 110 17.46 -19.11 -12.14
C TRP A 110 17.46 -18.59 -10.70
N LEU A 111 16.34 -18.07 -10.22
CA LEU A 111 16.18 -17.51 -8.88
C LEU A 111 15.48 -18.48 -7.94
N PHE A 112 14.44 -19.17 -8.43
CA PHE A 112 13.56 -19.98 -7.61
C PHE A 112 13.69 -21.48 -7.83
N GLY A 113 14.44 -21.94 -8.83
CA GLY A 113 14.55 -23.35 -9.21
C GLY A 113 13.38 -23.84 -10.06
N SER A 114 13.32 -25.15 -10.33
CA SER A 114 12.34 -25.74 -11.26
C SER A 114 10.88 -25.63 -10.78
N GLY A 115 9.95 -25.38 -11.70
CA GLY A 115 8.52 -25.43 -11.39
C GLY A 115 8.02 -26.78 -10.85
N PHE A 116 6.88 -26.74 -10.16
CA PHE A 116 6.02 -27.89 -9.91
C PHE A 116 4.99 -27.98 -11.05
N GLU A 117 4.91 -29.12 -11.72
CA GLU A 117 3.87 -29.37 -12.71
C GLU A 117 2.56 -29.75 -11.99
N LEU A 118 1.64 -28.78 -11.91
CA LEU A 118 0.30 -28.96 -11.37
C LEU A 118 -0.66 -29.28 -12.52
N GLU A 119 -0.80 -30.57 -12.86
CA GLU A 119 -1.78 -31.03 -13.86
C GLU A 119 -3.23 -30.77 -13.39
N ASP A 120 -3.53 -31.19 -12.15
CA ASP A 120 -4.81 -30.96 -11.48
C ASP A 120 -4.64 -29.93 -10.35
N GLY A 121 -5.49 -28.90 -10.33
CA GLY A 121 -5.51 -27.89 -9.26
C GLY A 121 -4.88 -26.54 -9.62
N ARG A 122 -4.37 -26.36 -10.84
CA ARG A 122 -3.84 -25.07 -11.33
C ARG A 122 -4.81 -23.90 -11.11
N ALA A 123 -6.10 -24.11 -11.40
CA ALA A 123 -7.13 -23.09 -11.20
C ALA A 123 -7.34 -22.74 -9.71
N LEU A 124 -7.27 -23.74 -8.83
CA LEU A 124 -7.36 -23.51 -7.38
C LEU A 124 -6.13 -22.76 -6.87
N CYS A 125 -4.92 -23.14 -7.31
CA CYS A 125 -3.69 -22.40 -6.99
C CYS A 125 -3.78 -20.95 -7.46
N LEU A 126 -4.21 -20.71 -8.70
CA LEU A 126 -4.41 -19.35 -9.21
C LEU A 126 -5.37 -18.55 -8.33
N ALA A 127 -6.52 -19.13 -7.96
CA ALA A 127 -7.49 -18.46 -7.08
C ALA A 127 -6.91 -18.17 -5.69
N LEU A 128 -6.20 -19.13 -5.09
CA LEU A 128 -5.59 -18.98 -3.78
C LEU A 128 -4.48 -17.93 -3.77
N LEU A 129 -3.59 -17.94 -4.77
CA LEU A 129 -2.51 -16.96 -4.87
C LEU A 129 -3.03 -15.56 -5.23
N ALA A 130 -4.11 -15.44 -6.00
CA ALA A 130 -4.75 -14.15 -6.28
C ALA A 130 -5.49 -13.57 -5.05
N THR A 131 -5.93 -14.41 -4.12
CA THR A 131 -6.76 -14.00 -2.98
C THR A 131 -6.09 -12.97 -2.07
N PRO A 132 -4.82 -13.12 -1.65
CA PRO A 132 -4.10 -12.08 -0.89
C PRO A 132 -4.10 -10.72 -1.58
N GLN A 133 -3.80 -10.70 -2.89
CA GLN A 133 -3.73 -9.47 -3.69
C GLN A 133 -5.10 -8.76 -3.73
N ILE A 134 -6.16 -9.51 -4.01
CA ILE A 134 -7.54 -8.99 -4.04
C ILE A 134 -7.95 -8.50 -2.65
N THR A 135 -7.63 -9.27 -1.61
CA THR A 135 -7.95 -8.91 -0.23
C THR A 135 -7.25 -7.60 0.15
N HIS A 136 -5.98 -7.44 -0.19
CA HIS A 136 -5.25 -6.20 0.03
C HIS A 136 -5.95 -4.99 -0.62
N TYR A 137 -6.32 -5.09 -1.90
CA TYR A 137 -7.04 -4.00 -2.59
C TYR A 137 -8.39 -3.65 -1.93
N VAL A 138 -9.14 -4.67 -1.49
CA VAL A 138 -10.42 -4.47 -0.80
C VAL A 138 -10.21 -3.81 0.56
N LEU A 139 -9.23 -4.28 1.34
CA LEU A 139 -8.87 -3.71 2.63
C LEU A 139 -8.39 -2.27 2.52
N ASP A 140 -7.64 -1.93 1.46
CA ASP A 140 -7.25 -0.56 1.15
C ASP A 140 -8.48 0.34 0.96
N GLY A 141 -9.47 -0.13 0.20
CA GLY A 141 -10.73 0.58 0.02
C GLY A 141 -11.47 0.85 1.34
N PHE A 142 -11.47 -0.12 2.26
CA PHE A 142 -12.07 0.05 3.58
C PHE A 142 -11.26 0.94 4.52
N LEU A 143 -9.94 0.80 4.52
CA LEU A 143 -9.06 1.57 5.39
C LEU A 143 -9.21 3.06 5.12
N TRP A 144 -9.20 3.47 3.84
CA TRP A 144 -9.29 4.89 3.47
C TRP A 144 -10.71 5.46 3.54
N ARG A 145 -11.72 4.64 3.87
CA ARG A 145 -13.10 5.09 4.07
C ARG A 145 -13.29 5.71 5.46
N ARG A 146 -12.90 6.98 5.57
CA ARG A 146 -12.90 7.80 6.81
C ARG A 146 -14.21 7.79 7.62
N ALA A 147 -15.37 7.70 6.96
CA ALA A 147 -16.68 7.66 7.63
C ALA A 147 -16.97 6.33 8.35
N GLY A 148 -16.26 5.25 8.01
CA GLY A 148 -16.43 3.92 8.59
C GLY A 148 -15.32 3.50 9.56
N ASN A 149 -14.31 4.36 9.80
CA ASN A 149 -13.14 3.98 10.61
C ASN A 149 -12.77 5.07 11.64
N PRO A 150 -13.41 5.07 12.83
CA PRO A 150 -13.13 6.04 13.90
C PRO A 150 -11.69 5.94 14.45
N GLN A 151 -11.09 4.74 14.43
CA GLN A 151 -9.71 4.52 14.87
C GLN A 151 -8.70 5.20 13.95
N LEU A 152 -8.98 5.25 12.64
CA LEU A 152 -8.14 5.98 11.68
C LEU A 152 -8.09 7.47 12.00
N ASN A 153 -9.26 8.09 12.24
CA ASN A 153 -9.33 9.53 12.55
C ASN A 153 -8.51 9.89 13.79
N SER A 154 -8.64 9.10 14.85
CA SER A 154 -7.91 9.34 16.10
C SER A 154 -6.40 9.07 15.96
N THR A 155 -6.01 8.11 15.12
CA THR A 155 -4.58 7.87 14.83
C THR A 155 -3.98 9.00 13.98
N LEU A 156 -4.72 9.51 12.99
CA LEU A 156 -4.29 10.65 12.18
C LEU A 156 -4.17 11.94 13.00
N GLN A 157 -5.09 12.18 13.94
CA GLN A 157 -5.01 13.30 14.88
C GLN A 157 -3.76 13.20 15.76
N ALA A 158 -3.44 12.02 16.28
CA ALA A 158 -2.24 11.82 17.10
C ALA A 158 -0.93 11.97 16.31
N ALA A 159 -0.96 11.71 14.99
CA ALA A 159 0.21 11.84 14.12
C ALA A 159 0.50 13.28 13.69
N LEU A 160 -0.49 14.18 13.73
CA LEU A 160 -0.34 15.60 13.47
C LEU A 160 -0.09 16.32 14.79
N PRO A 161 1.02 17.05 14.99
CA PRO A 161 1.17 17.87 16.18
C PRO A 161 0.02 18.87 16.24
N GLU A 162 -0.61 19.01 17.42
CA GLU A 162 -1.64 20.02 17.68
C GLU A 162 -1.13 21.37 17.17
N THR A 163 -1.68 21.87 16.06
CA THR A 163 -1.53 23.27 15.70
C THR A 163 -2.44 24.04 16.65
N HIS A 164 -1.95 24.26 17.88
CA HIS A 164 -2.52 25.27 18.76
C HIS A 164 -2.32 26.64 18.09
N GLY A 165 -3.44 27.22 17.69
CA GLY A 165 -3.59 28.59 17.19
C GLY A 165 -5.06 28.96 17.24
#